data_AF-A0A2E2ZP89-F1
#
_entry.id   AF-A0A2E2ZP89-F1
#
_cell.length_a   1.000
_cell.length_b   1.000
_cell.length_c   1.000
_cell.angle_alpha   90.00
_cell.angle_beta   90.00
_cell.angle_gamma   90.00
#
_symmetry.space_group_name_H-M   'P 1'
#
loop_
_entity.id
_entity.type
_entity.pdbx_description
1 polymer ?
#
loop_
_entity_poly.entity_id
_entity_poly.type
_entity_poly.pdbx_seq_one_letter_code
_entity_poly.pdbx_strand_id
1 'polypeptide(L)'
;MYDVNWTAVIVVAIVGVLAALGMFLASRIISPRRPSELKDTPYECGIPASPYNWSQIQIRYYVFAILFIIFDVEAVFLFPWAMVFLKDFVSAAVFYEMLIFMAILFFGVIYGWKKGVLQWK
;
A
#
# COMPACT_ATOMS: atom_id res chain seq x y z
N MET A 1 4.10 -11.57 -29.15
CA MET A 1 3.51 -12.61 -28.29
C MET A 1 4.31 -12.57 -26.99
N TYR A 2 3.77 -11.96 -25.93
CA TYR A 2 4.43 -12.00 -24.63
C TYR A 2 4.23 -13.42 -24.12
N ASP A 3 5.28 -14.25 -24.15
CA ASP A 3 5.22 -15.53 -23.47
C ASP A 3 5.02 -15.23 -21.99
N VAL A 4 3.90 -15.71 -21.43
CA VAL A 4 3.49 -15.49 -20.04
C VAL A 4 4.39 -16.36 -19.15
N ASN A 5 5.66 -15.98 -19.08
CA ASN A 5 6.69 -16.74 -18.42
C ASN A 5 6.84 -16.28 -16.96
N TRP A 6 6.02 -16.87 -16.10
CA TRP A 6 6.03 -16.61 -14.65
C TRP A 6 7.29 -17.13 -13.95
N THR A 7 8.15 -17.90 -14.63
CA THR A 7 9.37 -18.45 -14.01
C THR A 7 10.27 -17.35 -13.46
N ALA A 8 10.48 -16.26 -14.22
CA ALA A 8 11.30 -15.15 -13.76
C ALA A 8 10.73 -14.50 -12.50
N VAL A 9 9.42 -14.28 -12.44
CA VAL A 9 8.73 -13.68 -11.28
C VAL A 9 8.91 -14.57 -10.05
N ILE A 10 8.68 -15.87 -10.19
CA ILE A 10 8.79 -16.84 -9.11
C ILE A 10 10.24 -16.94 -8.63
N VAL A 11 11.21 -17.01 -9.54
CA VAL A 11 12.64 -17.09 -9.22
C VAL A 11 13.07 -15.85 -8.46
N VAL A 12 12.71 -14.65 -8.92
CA VAL A 12 13.05 -13.39 -8.23
C VAL A 12 12.41 -13.33 -6.84
N ALA A 13 11.15 -13.72 -6.70
CA ALA A 13 10.48 -13.76 -5.40
C ALA A 13 11.17 -14.73 -4.43
N ILE A 14 11.50 -15.95 -4.88
CA ILE A 14 12.19 -16.95 -4.06
C ILE A 14 13.59 -16.47 -3.65
N VAL A 15 14.37 -15.96 -4.60
CA VAL A 15 15.72 -15.45 -4.33
C VAL A 15 15.66 -14.28 -3.35
N GLY A 16 14.70 -13.35 -3.50
CA GLY A 16 14.50 -12.23 -2.59
C GLY A 16 14.18 -12.68 -1.16
N VAL A 17 13.27 -13.65 -1.02
CA VAL A 17 12.91 -14.23 0.29
C VAL A 17 14.11 -14.96 0.90
N LEU A 18 14.83 -15.79 0.12
CA LEU A 18 16.01 -16.51 0.60
C LEU A 18 17.14 -15.55 1.01
N ALA A 19 17.33 -14.45 0.28
CA ALA A 19 18.30 -13.43 0.63
C ALA A 19 17.93 -12.74 1.96
N ALA A 20 16.66 -12.35 2.14
CA ALA A 20 16.17 -11.77 3.39
C ALA A 20 16.36 -12.73 4.58
N LEU A 21 15.94 -13.99 4.42
CA LEU A 21 16.11 -15.03 5.45
C LEU A 21 17.59 -15.32 5.74
N GLY A 22 18.42 -15.37 4.69
CA GLY A 22 19.86 -15.55 4.80
C GLY A 22 20.52 -14.42 5.58
N MET A 23 20.13 -13.17 5.35
CA MET A 23 20.60 -12.01 6.11
C MET A 23 20.16 -12.07 7.59
N PHE A 24 18.91 -12.43 7.86
CA PHE A 24 18.45 -12.62 9.24
C PHE A 24 19.20 -13.77 9.96
N LEU A 25 19.45 -14.88 9.26
CA LEU A 25 20.19 -16.01 9.82
C LEU A 25 21.67 -15.65 10.07
N ALA A 26 22.31 -14.96 9.12
CA ALA A 26 23.68 -14.47 9.27
C ALA A 26 23.78 -13.50 10.47
N SER A 27 22.87 -12.54 10.58
CA SER A 27 22.79 -11.63 11.74
C SER A 27 22.63 -12.42 13.04
N ARG A 28 21.75 -13.43 13.06
CA ARG A 28 21.53 -14.28 14.24
C ARG A 28 22.78 -15.07 14.64
N ILE A 29 23.62 -15.50 13.69
CA ILE A 29 24.83 -16.30 13.96
C ILE A 29 26.04 -15.41 14.33
N ILE A 30 26.23 -14.29 13.63
CA ILE A 30 27.41 -13.43 13.74
C ILE A 30 27.29 -12.46 14.93
N SER A 31 26.08 -12.01 15.26
CA SER A 31 25.87 -10.95 16.26
C SER A 31 26.23 -11.39 17.69
N PRO A 32 27.02 -10.60 18.45
CA PRO A 32 27.25 -10.84 19.87
C PRO A 32 25.95 -10.77 20.68
N ARG A 33 25.55 -11.88 21.30
CA ARG A 33 24.33 -11.93 22.11
C ARG A 33 24.62 -11.61 23.57
N ARG A 34 24.16 -10.45 24.02
CA ARG A 34 24.19 -10.02 25.43
C ARG A 34 22.79 -9.54 25.85
N PRO A 35 21.82 -10.46 26.01
CA PRO A 35 20.47 -10.11 26.46
C PRO A 35 20.53 -9.57 27.89
N SER A 36 19.65 -8.62 28.20
CA SER A 36 19.49 -8.06 29.53
C SER A 36 18.10 -7.45 29.61
N GLU A 37 17.43 -7.57 30.75
CA GLU A 37 16.06 -7.06 30.92
C GLU A 37 15.93 -5.59 30.50
N LEU A 38 16.90 -4.74 30.86
CA LEU A 38 16.96 -3.32 30.48
C LEU A 38 17.10 -3.05 28.97
N LYS A 39 17.61 -4.00 28.17
CA LYS A 39 17.70 -3.87 26.70
C LYS A 39 16.40 -4.26 26.01
N ASP A 40 15.60 -5.09 26.68
CA ASP A 40 14.33 -5.60 26.16
C ASP A 40 13.16 -4.69 26.57
N THR A 41 13.38 -3.69 27.43
CA THR A 41 12.38 -2.67 27.75
C THR A 41 12.19 -1.69 26.58
N PRO A 42 10.95 -1.26 26.29
CA PRO A 42 10.68 -0.19 25.34
C PRO A 42 11.48 1.07 25.65
N TYR A 43 11.89 1.78 24.60
CA TYR A 43 12.69 2.99 24.74
C TYR A 43 11.85 4.16 25.28
N GLU A 44 12.13 4.59 26.51
CA GLU A 44 11.66 5.85 27.09
C GLU A 44 12.72 6.46 28.03
N CYS A 45 14.01 6.42 27.67
CA CYS A 45 15.11 7.00 28.48
C CYS A 45 15.14 6.55 29.96
N GLY A 46 14.70 5.31 30.26
CA GLY A 46 14.64 4.78 31.63
C GLY A 46 13.34 5.09 32.38
N ILE A 47 12.39 5.78 31.75
CA ILE A 47 11.02 5.91 32.24
C ILE A 47 10.27 4.62 31.87
N PRO A 48 9.54 3.98 32.80
CA PRO A 48 8.72 2.84 32.46
C PRO A 48 7.63 3.29 31.48
N ALA A 49 7.58 2.62 30.31
CA ALA A 49 6.59 2.92 29.29
C ALA A 49 5.19 2.96 29.88
N SER A 50 4.48 4.07 29.64
CA SER A 50 3.11 4.20 30.09
C SER A 50 2.30 3.01 29.54
N PRO A 51 1.45 2.34 30.35
CA PRO A 51 0.59 1.29 29.84
C PRO A 51 -0.16 1.84 28.64
N TYR A 52 -0.22 1.03 27.57
CA TYR A 52 -0.88 1.39 26.32
C TYR A 52 -2.35 1.74 26.62
N ASN A 53 -2.62 3.00 26.88
CA ASN A 53 -3.96 3.53 26.80
C ASN A 53 -4.31 3.46 25.32
N TRP A 54 -5.51 2.98 25.02
CA TRP A 54 -6.10 3.00 23.70
C TRP A 54 -6.29 4.46 23.28
N SER A 55 -5.18 5.13 22.96
CA SER A 55 -5.15 6.40 22.30
C SER A 55 -5.87 6.15 20.99
N GLN A 56 -6.99 6.84 20.80
CA GLN A 56 -7.75 6.72 19.57
C GLN A 56 -6.84 7.15 18.44
N ILE A 57 -6.30 6.16 17.72
CA ILE A 57 -5.54 6.37 16.49
C ILE A 57 -6.43 7.26 15.62
N GLN A 58 -5.87 8.37 15.14
CA GLN A 58 -6.64 9.42 14.48
C GLN A 58 -7.52 8.82 13.38
N ILE A 59 -8.83 9.06 13.43
CA ILE A 59 -9.80 8.53 12.44
C ILE A 59 -9.46 8.90 10.98
N ARG A 60 -8.59 9.91 10.81
CA ARG A 60 -8.02 10.33 9.54
C ARG A 60 -7.37 9.19 8.77
N TYR A 61 -6.63 8.28 9.44
CA TYR A 61 -6.01 7.13 8.76
C TYR A 61 -7.05 6.20 8.11
N TYR A 62 -8.20 6.04 8.76
CA TYR A 62 -9.31 5.24 8.22
C TYR A 62 -9.93 5.88 6.97
N VAL A 63 -10.08 7.21 6.97
CA VAL A 63 -10.59 7.93 5.78
C VAL A 63 -9.65 7.78 4.59
N PHE A 64 -8.34 7.90 4.79
CA PHE A 64 -7.35 7.69 3.73
C PHE A 64 -7.37 6.24 3.23
N ALA A 65 -7.52 5.26 4.12
CA ALA A 65 -7.60 3.85 3.73
C ALA A 65 -8.84 3.55 2.87
N ILE A 66 -10.03 4.07 3.24
CA ILE A 66 -11.23 3.91 2.41
C ILE A 66 -11.04 4.59 1.06
N LEU A 67 -10.52 5.82 1.05
CA LEU A 67 -10.30 6.56 -0.19
C LEU A 67 -9.35 5.79 -1.12
N PHE A 68 -8.27 5.24 -0.58
CA PHE A 68 -7.33 4.39 -1.31
C PHE A 68 -8.02 3.16 -1.90
N ILE A 69 -8.83 2.44 -1.12
CA ILE A 69 -9.56 1.25 -1.61
C ILE A 69 -10.51 1.61 -2.75
N ILE A 70 -11.20 2.75 -2.67
CA ILE A 70 -12.11 3.19 -3.74
C ILE A 70 -11.32 3.46 -5.03
N PHE A 71 -10.16 4.13 -4.95
CA PHE A 71 -9.28 4.35 -6.10
C PHE A 71 -8.64 3.08 -6.64
N ASP A 72 -8.30 2.13 -5.76
CA ASP A 72 -7.75 0.84 -6.18
C ASP A 72 -8.77 0.05 -7.00
N VAL A 73 -10.03 0.04 -6.56
CA VAL A 73 -11.14 -0.54 -7.33
C VAL A 73 -11.32 0.16 -8.68
N GLU A 74 -11.19 1.49 -8.73
CA GLU A 74 -11.22 2.23 -10.00
C GLU A 74 -10.11 1.78 -10.96
N ALA A 75 -8.88 1.61 -10.46
CA ALA A 75 -7.74 1.14 -11.24
C ALA A 75 -7.98 -0.25 -11.82
N VAL A 76 -8.62 -1.16 -11.07
CA VAL A 76 -9.00 -2.50 -11.55
C VAL A 76 -9.93 -2.41 -12.78
N PHE A 77 -10.79 -1.40 -12.88
CA PHE A 77 -11.64 -1.18 -14.07
C PHE A 77 -10.92 -0.47 -15.23
N LEU A 78 -9.96 0.41 -14.92
CA LEU A 78 -9.20 1.14 -15.92
C LEU A 78 -8.32 0.23 -16.78
N PHE A 79 -7.67 -0.79 -16.20
CA PHE A 79 -6.74 -1.65 -16.93
C PHE A 79 -7.40 -2.46 -18.07
N PRO A 80 -8.49 -3.23 -17.83
CA PRO A 80 -9.17 -3.96 -18.89
C PRO A 80 -9.72 -3.03 -19.97
N TRP A 81 -10.31 -1.90 -19.57
CA TRP A 81 -10.81 -0.90 -20.51
C TRP A 81 -9.68 -0.35 -21.40
N ALA A 82 -8.55 0.05 -20.82
CA ALA A 82 -7.41 0.58 -21.58
C ALA A 82 -6.87 -0.47 -22.56
N MET A 83 -6.77 -1.73 -22.14
CA MET A 83 -6.31 -2.82 -22.98
C MET A 83 -7.24 -3.10 -24.17
N VAL A 84 -8.56 -3.00 -23.99
CA VAL A 84 -9.54 -3.19 -25.08
C VAL A 84 -9.55 -1.97 -25.99
N PHE A 85 -9.59 -0.76 -25.42
CA PHE A 85 -9.62 0.49 -26.18
C PHE A 85 -8.38 0.67 -27.08
N LEU A 86 -7.21 0.20 -26.64
CA LEU A 86 -5.98 0.25 -27.43
C LEU A 86 -5.87 -0.86 -28.48
N LYS A 87 -6.57 -1.98 -28.31
CA LYS A 87 -6.50 -3.13 -29.23
C LYS A 87 -7.55 -3.08 -30.32
N ASP A 88 -8.78 -2.75 -29.95
CA ASP A 88 -9.92 -2.71 -30.85
C ASP A 88 -10.23 -1.23 -31.15
N PHE A 89 -10.60 -0.91 -32.40
CA PHE A 89 -11.17 0.40 -32.71
C PHE A 89 -12.58 0.48 -32.11
N VAL A 90 -12.65 0.84 -30.83
CA VAL A 90 -13.91 1.02 -30.10
C VAL A 90 -14.47 2.42 -30.39
N SER A 91 -15.80 2.57 -30.31
CA SER A 91 -16.47 3.86 -30.50
C SER A 91 -15.94 4.94 -29.53
N ALA A 92 -15.95 6.19 -29.96
CA ALA A 92 -15.58 7.34 -29.12
C ALA A 92 -16.45 7.44 -27.85
N ALA A 93 -17.64 6.85 -27.81
CA ALA A 93 -18.50 6.84 -26.63
C ALA A 93 -17.80 6.16 -25.43
N VAL A 94 -17.08 5.07 -25.66
CA VAL A 94 -16.37 4.30 -24.62
C VAL A 94 -15.21 5.10 -24.00
N PHE A 95 -14.65 6.06 -24.75
CA PHE A 95 -13.70 7.02 -24.20
C PHE A 95 -14.36 7.98 -23.22
N TYR A 96 -15.50 8.55 -23.60
CA TYR A 96 -16.23 9.50 -22.76
C TYR A 96 -16.85 8.84 -21.52
N GLU A 97 -17.30 7.59 -21.62
CA GLU A 97 -17.78 6.82 -20.47
C GLU A 97 -16.70 6.66 -19.40
N MET A 98 -15.47 6.32 -19.80
CA MET A 98 -14.36 6.20 -18.85
C MET A 98 -13.92 7.55 -18.28
N LEU A 99 -13.97 8.61 -19.10
CA LEU A 99 -13.71 9.97 -18.63
C LEU A 99 -14.72 10.40 -17.55
N ILE A 100 -16.00 10.10 -17.74
CA ILE A 100 -17.05 10.37 -16.75
C ILE A 100 -16.83 9.52 -15.48
N PHE A 101 -16.50 8.24 -15.63
CA PHE A 101 -16.19 7.35 -14.51
C PHE A 101 -15.09 7.91 -13.61
N MET A 102 -13.96 8.33 -14.21
CA MET A 102 -12.86 8.98 -13.49
C MET A 102 -13.28 10.31 -12.86
N ALA A 103 -14.06 11.12 -13.58
CA ALA A 103 -14.51 12.43 -13.10
C ALA A 103 -15.37 12.33 -11.82
N ILE A 104 -16.19 11.29 -11.69
CA ILE A 104 -17.05 11.08 -10.52
C ILE A 104 -16.21 10.88 -9.24
N LEU A 105 -15.18 10.03 -9.28
CA LEU A 105 -14.32 9.78 -8.12
C LEU A 105 -13.37 10.95 -7.85
N PHE A 106 -12.87 11.60 -8.91
CA PHE A 106 -12.09 12.82 -8.78
C PHE A 106 -12.89 13.94 -8.08
N PHE A 107 -14.19 14.07 -8.40
CA PHE A 107 -15.08 14.99 -7.71
C PHE A 107 -15.23 14.63 -6.22
N GLY A 108 -15.33 13.34 -5.88
CA GLY A 108 -15.35 12.86 -4.50
C GLY A 108 -14.12 13.29 -3.69
N VAL A 109 -12.92 13.24 -4.29
CA VAL A 109 -11.69 13.73 -3.66
C VAL A 109 -11.72 15.23 -3.45
N ILE A 110 -12.09 15.99 -4.49
CA ILE A 110 -12.17 17.45 -4.39
C ILE A 110 -13.13 17.86 -3.28
N TYR A 111 -14.28 17.18 -3.19
CA TYR A 111 -15.25 17.40 -2.12
C TYR A 111 -14.64 17.11 -0.73
N GLY A 112 -14.00 15.95 -0.56
CA GLY A 112 -13.35 15.56 0.69
C GLY A 112 -12.24 16.53 1.12
N TRP A 113 -11.47 17.05 0.15
CA TRP A 113 -10.45 18.07 0.38
C TRP A 113 -11.09 19.38 0.84
N LYS A 114 -12.10 19.88 0.12
CA LYS A 114 -12.80 21.12 0.48
C LYS A 114 -13.43 21.05 1.87
N LYS A 115 -13.88 19.87 2.30
CA LYS A 115 -14.43 19.63 3.64
C LYS A 115 -13.35 19.48 4.73
N GLY A 116 -12.08 19.52 4.36
CA GLY A 116 -10.95 19.47 5.29
C GLY A 116 -10.67 18.09 5.88
N VAL A 117 -11.34 17.03 5.40
CA VAL A 117 -11.19 15.66 5.95
C VAL A 117 -9.83 15.06 5.58
N LEU A 118 -9.21 15.58 4.52
CA LEU A 118 -7.89 15.17 4.04
C LEU A 118 -6.75 16.05 4.57
N GLN A 119 -7.03 17.02 5.46
CA GLN A 119 -5.98 17.90 5.99
C GLN A 119 -5.23 17.23 7.15
N TRP A 120 -3.90 17.32 7.12
CA TRP A 120 -3.04 16.88 8.22
C TRP A 120 -2.79 18.06 9.16
N LYS A 121 -3.44 18.03 10.33
CA LYS A 121 -3.13 18.84 11.50
C LYS A 121 -2.99 17.93 12.71
#